data_AF-W1XWZ4-F1
#
_entry.id   AF-W1XWZ4-F1
#
_cell.length_a   1.000
_cell.length_b   1.000
_cell.length_c   1.000
_cell.angle_alpha   90.00
_cell.angle_beta   90.00
_cell.angle_gamma   90.00
#
_symmetry.space_group_name_H-M   'P 1'
#
loop_
_entity.id
_entity.type
_entity.pdbx_description
1 polymer ?
#
loop_
_entity_poly.entity_id
_entity_poly.type
_entity_poly.pdbx_seq_one_letter_code
_entity_poly.pdbx_strand_id
1 'polypeptide(L)'
;SNLITLGEKPGRDNSLFMLIRGAFHSIFVIVYLAFYILNIKDAHTIAKRINNGIPVPLTLKDMIKGIYENGFPYLLIIPSYVAMTFAIIFPVIVTLMIAFTNYDFQHLPPNKLLDWVGLTNFTNIWSLSTFR
;
A
#
# COMPACT_ATOMS: atom_id res chain seq x y z
N SER A 1 20.82 8.23 -4.58
CA SER A 1 20.82 7.45 -5.84
C SER A 1 19.80 6.32 -5.83
N ASN A 2 19.79 5.43 -4.83
CA ASN A 2 19.08 4.14 -4.84
C ASN A 2 17.55 4.10 -4.57
N LEU A 3 16.82 5.23 -4.62
CA LEU A 3 15.36 5.21 -4.37
C LEU A 3 14.52 5.21 -5.66
N ILE A 4 15.14 5.46 -6.82
CA ILE A 4 14.46 5.57 -8.11
C ILE A 4 14.97 4.50 -9.10
N THR A 5 16.18 3.98 -8.91
CA THR A 5 16.76 2.99 -9.82
C THR A 5 16.38 1.56 -9.39
N LEU A 6 15.96 0.74 -10.36
CA LEU A 6 15.64 -0.68 -10.17
C LEU A 6 16.92 -1.55 -10.03
N GLY A 7 17.92 -1.04 -9.31
CA GLY A 7 19.29 -1.56 -9.25
C GLY A 7 20.25 -0.79 -10.15
N GLU A 8 21.54 -0.83 -9.83
CA GLU A 8 22.61 -0.23 -10.64
C GLU A 8 23.55 -1.30 -11.23
N LYS A 9 23.60 -2.52 -10.67
CA LYS A 9 24.53 -3.59 -11.09
C LYS A 9 23.81 -4.92 -11.39
N PRO A 10 23.75 -5.35 -12.68
CA PRO A 10 23.23 -6.65 -13.06
C PRO A 10 24.02 -7.79 -12.38
N GLY A 11 23.33 -8.82 -11.90
CA GLY A 11 23.93 -9.97 -11.20
C GLY A 11 24.15 -9.82 -9.69
N ARG A 12 24.12 -8.59 -9.13
CA ARG A 12 24.12 -8.34 -7.67
C ARG A 12 22.76 -7.88 -7.17
N ASP A 13 22.11 -6.99 -7.91
CA ASP A 13 20.81 -6.45 -7.57
C ASP A 13 19.71 -7.25 -8.28
N ASN A 14 18.74 -7.75 -7.52
CA ASN A 14 17.56 -8.38 -8.09
C ASN A 14 16.42 -7.36 -8.15
N SER A 15 16.33 -6.68 -9.30
CA SER A 15 15.35 -5.63 -9.62
C SER A 15 13.91 -6.04 -9.31
N LEU A 16 13.55 -7.30 -9.59
CA LEU A 16 12.24 -7.86 -9.29
C LEU A 16 11.96 -7.88 -7.77
N PHE A 17 12.93 -8.34 -6.97
CA PHE A 17 12.77 -8.32 -5.51
C PHE A 17 12.75 -6.89 -4.95
N MET A 18 13.48 -5.95 -5.53
CA MET A 18 13.41 -4.54 -5.13
C MET A 18 12.04 -3.94 -5.42
N LEU A 19 11.47 -4.24 -6.59
CA LEU A 19 10.11 -3.82 -6.97
C LEU A 19 9.06 -4.41 -6.02
N ILE A 20 9.13 -5.71 -5.74
CA ILE A 20 8.20 -6.38 -4.81
C ILE A 20 8.33 -5.79 -3.39
N ARG A 21 9.55 -5.57 -2.90
CA ARG A 21 9.78 -4.95 -1.58
C ARG A 21 9.27 -3.50 -1.54
N GLY A 22 9.46 -2.74 -2.60
CA GLY A 22 8.93 -1.38 -2.74
C GLY A 22 7.40 -1.35 -2.73
N ALA A 23 6.76 -2.25 -3.47
CA ALA A 23 5.30 -2.43 -3.49
C ALA A 23 4.76 -2.83 -2.10
N PHE A 24 5.47 -3.67 -1.36
CA PHE A 24 5.09 -4.02 0.00
C PHE A 24 5.19 -2.80 0.94
N HIS A 25 6.29 -2.05 0.88
CA HIS A 25 6.51 -0.89 1.73
C HIS A 25 5.52 0.26 1.45
N SER A 26 5.14 0.46 0.18
CA SER A 26 4.17 1.52 -0.17
C SER A 26 2.80 1.31 0.50
N ILE A 27 2.35 0.06 0.68
CA ILE A 27 1.12 -0.26 1.42
C ILE A 27 1.24 0.21 2.87
N PHE A 28 2.37 -0.04 3.55
CA PHE A 28 2.59 0.43 4.91
C PHE A 28 2.56 1.95 5.02
N VAL A 29 3.19 2.65 4.08
CA VAL A 29 3.19 4.13 4.06
C VAL A 29 1.77 4.66 3.90
N ILE A 30 0.96 4.10 2.99
CA ILE A 30 -0.42 4.52 2.78
C ILE A 30 -1.27 4.26 4.04
N VAL A 31 -1.16 3.07 4.63
CA VAL A 31 -1.90 2.71 5.86
C VAL A 31 -1.49 3.62 7.01
N TYR A 32 -0.19 3.90 7.16
CA TYR A 32 0.32 4.82 8.16
C TYR A 32 -0.23 6.24 7.99
N LEU A 33 -0.21 6.79 6.76
CA LEU A 33 -0.76 8.11 6.47
C LEU A 33 -2.27 8.17 6.75
N ALA A 34 -3.02 7.14 6.36
CA ALA A 34 -4.45 7.04 6.66
C ALA A 34 -4.70 7.03 8.17
N PHE A 35 -3.98 6.20 8.92
CA PHE A 35 -4.07 6.15 10.38
C PHE A 35 -3.71 7.49 11.01
N TYR A 36 -2.64 8.14 10.54
CA TYR A 36 -2.21 9.44 11.04
C TYR A 36 -3.29 10.52 10.87
N ILE A 37 -3.92 10.60 9.68
CA ILE A 37 -5.04 11.52 9.42
C ILE A 37 -6.22 11.22 10.34
N LEU A 38 -6.56 9.95 10.54
CA LEU A 38 -7.64 9.54 11.44
C LEU A 38 -7.36 9.94 12.89
N ASN A 39 -6.12 9.79 13.37
CA ASN A 39 -5.73 10.21 14.72
C ASN A 39 -5.89 11.72 14.92
N ILE A 40 -5.49 12.54 13.93
CA ILE A 40 -5.67 13.99 14.01
C ILE A 40 -7.16 14.36 14.06
N LYS A 41 -7.98 13.72 13.21
CA LYS A 41 -9.44 13.94 13.19
C LYS A 41 -10.10 13.52 14.50
N ASP A 42 -9.69 12.40 15.07
CA ASP A 42 -10.19 11.88 16.33
C ASP A 42 -9.84 12.83 17.48
N ALA A 43 -8.58 13.24 17.59
CA ALA A 43 -8.12 14.21 18.58
C ALA A 43 -8.88 15.53 18.52
N HIS A 44 -9.12 16.06 17.31
CA HIS A 44 -9.93 17.26 17.12
C HIS A 44 -11.38 17.08 17.59
N THR A 45 -11.98 15.91 17.28
CA THR A 45 -13.35 15.59 17.68
C THR A 45 -13.49 15.44 19.19
N ILE A 46 -12.52 14.77 19.84
CA ILE A 46 -12.47 14.61 21.30
C ILE A 46 -12.32 15.97 21.97
N ALA A 47 -11.40 16.83 21.50
CA ALA A 47 -11.21 18.17 22.05
C ALA A 47 -12.50 19.02 21.99
N LYS A 48 -13.24 18.95 20.87
CA LYS A 48 -14.53 19.63 20.74
C LYS A 48 -15.59 19.09 21.71
N ARG A 49 -15.64 17.78 21.93
CA ARG A 49 -16.58 17.15 22.90
C ARG A 49 -16.29 17.60 24.32
N ILE A 50 -15.01 17.65 24.72
CA ILE A 50 -14.57 18.13 26.03
C ILE A 50 -15.01 19.59 26.24
N ASN A 51 -14.77 20.47 25.25
CA ASN A 51 -15.13 21.88 25.34
C ASN A 51 -16.65 22.12 25.45
N ASN A 52 -17.46 21.22 24.90
CA ASN A 52 -18.92 21.27 24.98
C ASN A 52 -19.49 20.59 26.24
N GLY A 53 -18.63 20.13 27.16
CA GLY A 53 -19.06 19.44 28.38
C GLY A 53 -19.63 18.03 28.14
N ILE A 54 -19.42 17.46 26.95
CA ILE A 54 -19.87 16.10 26.63
C ILE A 54 -18.91 15.12 27.30
N PRO A 55 -19.39 14.14 28.08
CA PRO A 55 -18.53 13.17 28.73
C PRO A 55 -17.78 12.34 27.68
N VAL A 56 -16.46 12.27 27.83
CA VAL A 56 -15.57 11.45 27.01
C VAL A 56 -14.82 10.47 27.91
N PRO A 57 -14.50 9.26 27.43
CA PRO A 57 -13.69 8.31 28.18
C PRO A 57 -12.26 8.88 28.35
N LEU A 58 -11.88 9.17 29.59
CA LEU A 58 -10.55 9.72 29.94
C LEU A 58 -9.59 8.63 30.44
N THR A 59 -10.12 7.49 30.89
CA THR A 59 -9.33 6.38 31.41
C THR A 59 -9.27 5.22 30.41
N LEU A 60 -8.17 4.45 30.45
CA LEU A 60 -8.03 3.25 29.63
C LEU A 60 -9.16 2.24 29.85
N LYS A 61 -9.68 2.14 31.08
CA LYS A 61 -10.81 1.26 31.40
C LYS A 61 -12.08 1.70 30.67
N ASP A 62 -12.38 3.00 30.66
CA ASP A 62 -13.55 3.53 29.99
C ASP A 62 -13.44 3.39 28.47
N MET A 63 -12.24 3.56 27.91
CA MET A 63 -11.99 3.34 26.48
C MET A 63 -12.21 1.87 26.09
N ILE A 64 -11.65 0.92 26.84
CA ILE A 64 -11.84 -0.51 26.58
C ILE A 64 -13.31 -0.90 26.69
N LYS A 65 -14.00 -0.40 27.72
CA LYS A 65 -15.44 -0.62 27.89
C LYS A 65 -16.24 -0.09 26.70
N GLY A 66 -15.93 1.13 26.24
CA GLY A 66 -16.58 1.71 25.07
C GLY A 66 -16.33 0.93 23.77
N ILE A 67 -15.11 0.43 23.58
CA ILE A 67 -14.76 -0.46 22.45
C ILE A 67 -15.48 -1.80 22.56
N TYR A 68 -15.63 -2.36 23.75
CA TYR A 68 -16.33 -3.63 23.92
C TYR A 68 -17.84 -3.48 23.67
N GLU A 69 -18.46 -2.41 24.18
CA GLU A 69 -19.91 -2.19 24.06
C GLU A 69 -20.33 -1.80 22.64
N ASN A 70 -19.56 -0.95 21.96
CA ASN A 70 -19.95 -0.39 20.65
C ASN A 70 -18.99 -0.76 19.51
N GLY A 71 -17.78 -1.21 19.84
CA GLY A 71 -16.67 -1.46 18.91
C GLY A 71 -16.36 -2.93 18.66
N PHE A 72 -17.00 -3.87 19.36
CA PHE A 72 -16.69 -5.30 19.29
C PHE A 72 -16.79 -5.87 17.86
N PRO A 73 -17.83 -5.56 17.06
CA PRO A 73 -17.88 -5.99 15.66
C PRO A 73 -16.69 -5.46 14.86
N TYR A 74 -16.30 -4.20 15.07
CA TYR A 74 -15.16 -3.60 14.37
C TYR A 74 -13.85 -4.26 14.76
N LEU A 75 -13.65 -4.60 16.04
CA LEU A 75 -12.45 -5.31 16.50
C LEU A 75 -12.26 -6.65 15.78
N LEU A 76 -13.36 -7.37 15.49
CA LEU A 76 -13.32 -8.65 14.79
C LEU A 76 -13.08 -8.50 13.29
N ILE A 77 -13.64 -7.44 12.67
CA ILE A 77 -13.58 -7.27 11.22
C ILE A 77 -12.27 -6.59 10.78
N ILE A 78 -11.65 -5.75 11.62
CA ILE A 78 -10.38 -5.06 11.31
C ILE A 78 -9.27 -6.05 10.89
N PRO A 79 -8.97 -7.14 11.64
CA PRO A 79 -7.96 -8.13 11.22
C PRO A 79 -8.26 -8.74 9.85
N SER A 80 -9.53 -9.01 9.57
CA SER A 80 -9.97 -9.54 8.26
C SER A 80 -9.69 -8.55 7.13
N TYR A 81 -9.98 -7.26 7.32
CA TYR A 81 -9.67 -6.23 6.32
C TYR A 81 -8.18 -6.01 6.13
N VAL A 82 -7.38 -6.11 7.20
CA VAL A 82 -5.91 -6.06 7.09
C VAL A 82 -5.42 -7.23 6.24
N ALA A 83 -5.89 -8.45 6.52
CA ALA A 83 -5.53 -9.62 5.72
C ALA A 83 -5.98 -9.50 4.25
N MET A 84 -7.21 -9.04 3.99
CA MET A 84 -7.73 -8.80 2.65
C MET A 84 -6.92 -7.76 1.88
N THR A 85 -6.48 -6.69 2.55
CA THR A 85 -5.61 -5.67 1.98
C THR A 85 -4.32 -6.31 1.44
N PHE A 86 -3.64 -7.13 2.24
CA PHE A 86 -2.44 -7.82 1.78
C PHE A 86 -2.73 -8.90 0.74
N ALA A 87 -3.85 -9.61 0.82
CA ALA A 87 -4.17 -10.67 -0.14
C ALA A 87 -4.57 -10.14 -1.53
N ILE A 88 -5.18 -8.95 -1.60
CA ILE A 88 -5.75 -8.39 -2.85
C ILE A 88 -4.91 -7.23 -3.36
N ILE A 89 -4.67 -6.21 -2.52
CA ILE A 89 -4.04 -4.96 -2.98
C ILE A 89 -2.57 -5.20 -3.33
N PHE A 90 -1.86 -6.03 -2.57
CA PHE A 90 -0.46 -6.34 -2.85
C PHE A 90 -0.23 -6.97 -4.24
N PRO A 91 -0.87 -8.10 -4.62
CA PRO A 91 -0.67 -8.66 -5.94
C PRO A 91 -1.14 -7.73 -7.06
N VAL A 92 -2.18 -6.93 -6.84
CA VAL A 92 -2.65 -5.93 -7.81
C VAL A 92 -1.59 -4.85 -8.04
N ILE A 93 -1.01 -4.27 -6.98
CA ILE A 93 0.05 -3.27 -7.11
C ILE A 93 1.28 -3.87 -7.80
N VAL A 94 1.70 -5.08 -7.43
CA VAL A 94 2.84 -5.74 -8.09
C VAL A 94 2.56 -5.95 -9.59
N THR A 95 1.36 -6.41 -9.94
CA THR A 95 0.95 -6.61 -11.34
C THR A 95 0.93 -5.29 -12.10
N LEU A 96 0.39 -4.22 -11.50
CA LEU A 96 0.41 -2.89 -12.09
C LEU A 96 1.85 -2.41 -12.31
N MET A 97 2.73 -2.53 -11.32
CA MET A 97 4.14 -2.14 -11.45
C MET A 97 4.84 -2.93 -12.56
N ILE A 98 4.57 -4.23 -12.69
CA ILE A 98 5.08 -5.06 -13.80
C ILE A 98 4.59 -4.55 -15.16
N ALA A 99 3.34 -4.09 -15.26
CA ALA A 99 2.81 -3.54 -16.51
C ALA A 99 3.54 -2.25 -16.96
N PHE A 100 4.21 -1.54 -16.06
CA PHE A 100 5.05 -0.38 -16.35
C PHE A 100 6.54 -0.70 -16.49
N THR A 101 6.94 -1.98 -16.40
CA THR A 101 8.33 -2.42 -16.61
C THR A 101 8.49 -3.26 -17.89
N ASN A 102 9.74 -3.45 -18.31
CA ASN A 102 10.11 -4.32 -19.44
C ASN A 102 10.18 -5.82 -19.07
N TYR A 103 9.25 -6.32 -18.24
CA TYR A 103 9.22 -7.73 -17.86
C TYR A 103 8.76 -8.62 -19.03
N ASP A 104 9.69 -9.26 -19.72
CA ASP A 104 9.43 -10.25 -20.77
C ASP A 104 10.32 -11.51 -20.61
N PHE A 105 10.07 -12.54 -21.43
CA PHE A 105 10.86 -13.78 -21.44
C PHE A 105 12.33 -13.58 -21.86
N GLN A 106 12.72 -12.44 -22.44
CA GLN A 106 14.09 -12.08 -22.85
C GLN A 106 14.83 -11.19 -21.82
N HIS A 107 14.12 -10.72 -20.79
CA HIS A 107 14.57 -9.91 -19.65
C HIS A 107 14.36 -10.62 -18.31
N LEU A 108 14.48 -11.96 -18.30
CA LEU A 108 14.48 -12.75 -17.08
C LEU A 108 15.72 -12.43 -16.22
N PRO A 109 15.56 -12.07 -14.92
CA PRO A 109 16.67 -12.02 -13.97
C PRO A 109 17.41 -13.39 -13.94
N PRO A 110 18.76 -13.44 -13.84
CA PRO A 110 19.61 -12.54 -13.07
C PRO A 110 20.55 -11.61 -13.87
N ASN A 111 20.57 -11.71 -15.21
CA ASN A 111 21.57 -11.01 -16.04
C ASN A 111 21.12 -9.64 -16.58
N LYS A 112 19.85 -9.25 -16.38
CA LYS A 112 19.32 -7.95 -16.79
C LYS A 112 18.47 -7.36 -15.67
N LEU A 113 18.61 -6.05 -15.46
CA LEU A 113 17.76 -5.29 -14.54
C LEU A 113 16.44 -4.96 -15.25
N LEU A 114 15.39 -4.75 -14.45
CA LEU A 114 14.11 -4.29 -14.98
C LEU A 114 14.21 -2.78 -15.14
N ASP A 115 13.74 -2.25 -16.24
CA ASP A 115 13.67 -0.82 -16.52
C ASP A 115 12.21 -0.37 -16.56
N TRP A 116 12.00 0.89 -16.17
CA TRP A 116 10.70 1.53 -16.23
C TRP A 116 10.41 1.98 -17.66
N VAL A 117 9.43 1.35 -18.33
CA VAL A 117 9.03 1.65 -19.70
C VAL A 117 7.83 2.59 -19.78
N GLY A 118 7.25 2.95 -18.63
CA GLY A 118 6.10 3.86 -18.57
C GLY A 118 4.91 3.30 -19.37
N LEU A 119 4.33 4.12 -20.25
CA LEU A 119 3.12 3.77 -20.99
C LEU A 119 3.36 2.95 -22.27
N THR A 120 4.61 2.63 -22.61
CA THR A 120 4.95 1.94 -23.87
C THR A 120 4.23 0.61 -24.04
N ASN A 121 4.04 -0.16 -22.97
CA ASN A 121 3.30 -1.42 -23.03
C ASN A 121 1.83 -1.22 -23.42
N PHE A 122 1.20 -0.13 -22.94
CA PHE A 122 -0.19 0.20 -23.27
C PHE A 122 -0.33 0.71 -24.71
N THR A 123 0.60 1.55 -25.18
CA THR A 123 0.61 2.02 -26.57
C THR A 123 0.86 0.88 -27.55
N ASN A 124 1.72 -0.09 -27.20
CA ASN A 124 1.99 -1.25 -28.03
C ASN A 124 0.75 -2.15 -28.21
N ILE A 125 -0.03 -2.36 -27.15
CA ILE A 125 -1.30 -3.10 -27.23
C ILE A 125 -2.27 -2.37 -28.17
N TRP A 126 -2.37 -1.05 -28.03
CA TRP A 126 -3.22 -0.22 -28.88
C TRP A 126 -2.78 -0.24 -30.35
N SER A 127 -1.47 -0.14 -30.63
CA SER A 127 -0.98 -0.18 -32.01
C SER A 127 -1.13 -1.56 -32.63
N LEU A 128 -0.84 -2.64 -31.89
CA LEU A 128 -0.99 -4.01 -32.37
C LEU A 128 -2.47 -4.40 -32.61
N SER A 129 -3.41 -3.84 -31.86
CA SER A 129 -4.84 -4.03 -32.13
C SER A 129 -5.33 -3.27 -33.35
N THR A 130 -4.62 -2.21 -33.77
CA THR A 130 -4.96 -1.40 -34.96
C THR A 130 -4.42 -2.02 -36.27
N PHE A 131 -3.49 -2.96 -36.20
CA PHE A 131 -2.97 -3.72 -37.36
C PHE A 131 -3.74 -5.02 -37.64
N ARG A 132 -5.02 -5.08 -37.24
CA ARG A 132 -5.99 -6.10 -37.62
C ARG A 132 -7.13 -5.50 -38.41
#